data_AF-A0A969L1R3-F1
#
_entry.id   AF-A0A969L1R3-F1
#
_cell.length_a   1.000
_cell.length_b   1.000
_cell.length_c   1.000
_cell.angle_alpha   90.00
_cell.angle_beta   90.00
_cell.angle_gamma   90.00
#
_symmetry.space_group_name_H-M   'P 1'
#
loop_
_entity.id
_entity.type
_entity.pdbx_description
1 polymer ?
#
loop_
_entity_poly.entity_id
_entity_poly.type
_entity_poly.pdbx_seq_one_letter_code
_entity_poly.pdbx_strand_id
1 'polypeptide(L)'
;MNASSKKEEILKELYKCGKDPIYFLNTYAKIKHKQRGILPFKTWDFQDKVIQDFIDHEFNIILKSRQLGISTVSAGYVAWLMLFNQSKMVMVIATKQEVAKNFVTKVKVILELLPPWFQKVAKVVVNNETSLRLSNYSELKSSTPRRMLAGQRVYPFLSSTKRRTSRTWMKFGLL
;
A
#
# COMPACT_ATOMS: atom_id res chain seq x y z
N MET A 1 -19.01 -20.92 24.37
CA MET A 1 -17.67 -20.40 24.04
C MET A 1 -17.69 -18.87 24.13
N ASN A 2 -16.99 -18.31 25.12
CA ASN A 2 -17.13 -16.92 25.57
C ASN A 2 -16.60 -15.89 24.56
N ALA A 3 -17.40 -14.88 24.23
CA ALA A 3 -17.05 -13.83 23.26
C ALA A 3 -15.81 -13.00 23.64
N SER A 4 -15.40 -13.01 24.91
CA SER A 4 -14.18 -12.34 25.39
C SER A 4 -12.91 -13.00 24.84
N SER A 5 -12.84 -14.33 24.87
CA SER A 5 -11.67 -15.09 24.41
C SER A 5 -11.40 -14.90 22.91
N LYS A 6 -12.46 -14.84 22.09
CA LYS A 6 -12.33 -14.58 20.64
C LYS A 6 -11.77 -13.19 20.33
N LYS A 7 -12.04 -12.17 21.16
CA LYS A 7 -11.50 -10.82 20.95
C LYS A 7 -10.00 -10.79 21.21
N GLU A 8 -9.55 -11.52 22.24
CA GLU A 8 -8.13 -11.63 22.58
C GLU A 8 -7.34 -12.37 21.50
N GLU A 9 -7.91 -13.43 20.92
CA GLU A 9 -7.33 -14.14 19.79
C GLU A 9 -7.16 -13.22 18.56
N ILE A 10 -8.20 -12.45 18.22
CA ILE A 10 -8.14 -11.48 17.12
C ILE A 10 -7.07 -10.41 17.37
N LEU A 11 -6.94 -9.92 18.60
CA LEU A 11 -5.92 -8.93 18.95
C LEU A 11 -4.49 -9.49 18.82
N LYS A 12 -4.27 -10.72 19.28
CA LYS A 12 -2.98 -11.42 19.10
C LYS A 12 -2.65 -11.58 17.62
N GLU A 13 -3.64 -11.90 16.81
CA GLU A 13 -3.48 -12.13 15.38
C GLU A 13 -3.19 -10.82 14.62
N LEU A 14 -3.89 -9.74 14.98
CA LEU A 14 -3.59 -8.39 14.48
C LEU A 14 -2.17 -7.95 14.84
N TYR A 15 -1.71 -8.26 16.05
CA TYR A 15 -0.35 -7.93 16.47
C TYR A 15 0.71 -8.67 15.64
N LYS A 16 0.50 -9.96 15.33
CA LYS A 16 1.38 -10.72 14.42
C LYS A 16 1.38 -10.12 13.02
N CYS A 17 0.20 -9.83 12.47
CA CYS A 17 0.07 -9.21 11.16
C CYS A 17 0.75 -7.85 11.09
N GLY A 18 0.70 -7.06 12.16
CA GLY A 18 1.34 -5.75 12.23
C GLY A 18 2.87 -5.80 12.34
N LYS A 19 3.44 -6.90 12.83
CA LYS A 19 4.90 -7.12 12.85
C LYS A 19 5.43 -7.60 11.51
N ASP A 20 4.78 -8.61 10.95
CA ASP A 20 5.30 -9.32 9.78
C ASP A 20 4.39 -9.10 8.56
N PRO A 21 4.81 -8.26 7.58
CA PRO A 21 4.01 -8.03 6.37
C PRO A 21 3.88 -9.28 5.51
N ILE A 22 4.90 -10.13 5.46
CA ILE A 22 4.89 -11.40 4.72
C ILE A 22 3.79 -12.32 5.28
N TYR A 23 3.68 -12.38 6.61
CA TYR A 23 2.65 -13.17 7.29
C TYR A 23 1.24 -12.68 6.94
N PHE A 24 1.02 -11.35 6.99
CA PHE A 24 -0.24 -10.74 6.59
C PHE A 24 -0.62 -11.09 5.14
N LEU A 25 0.33 -11.00 4.21
CA LEU A 25 0.07 -11.28 2.80
C LEU A 25 -0.29 -12.74 2.56
N ASN A 26 0.51 -13.67 3.08
CA ASN A 26 0.30 -15.09 2.89
C ASN A 26 -0.98 -15.63 3.53
N THR A 27 -1.39 -15.03 4.65
CA THR A 27 -2.52 -15.53 5.46
C THR A 27 -3.83 -14.87 5.10
N TYR A 28 -3.83 -13.55 4.88
CA TYR A 28 -5.06 -12.75 4.76
C TYR A 28 -5.28 -12.10 3.41
N ALA A 29 -4.21 -11.73 2.70
CA ALA A 29 -4.37 -11.06 1.42
C ALA A 29 -4.89 -12.04 0.35
N LYS A 30 -5.74 -11.51 -0.52
CA LYS A 30 -6.34 -12.24 -1.65
C LYS A 30 -6.23 -11.40 -2.91
N ILE A 31 -6.11 -12.06 -4.06
CA ILE A 31 -6.07 -11.42 -5.36
C ILE A 31 -7.22 -11.92 -6.23
N LYS A 32 -7.73 -11.02 -7.08
CA LYS A 32 -8.64 -11.37 -8.17
C LYS A 32 -7.86 -11.85 -9.40
N HIS A 33 -7.95 -13.14 -9.69
CA HIS A 33 -7.48 -13.74 -10.93
C HIS A 33 -8.55 -13.61 -12.03
N LYS A 34 -8.15 -13.37 -13.28
CA LYS A 34 -9.10 -13.16 -14.40
C LYS A 34 -9.97 -14.39 -14.67
N GLN A 35 -9.40 -15.59 -14.59
CA GLN A 35 -10.09 -16.85 -14.92
C GLN A 35 -10.57 -17.64 -13.69
N ARG A 36 -9.87 -17.50 -12.55
CA ARG A 36 -10.03 -18.38 -11.38
C ARG A 36 -10.76 -17.70 -10.22
N GLY A 37 -11.22 -16.47 -10.41
CA GLY A 37 -11.88 -15.70 -9.36
C GLY A 37 -10.90 -15.27 -8.27
N ILE A 38 -11.34 -15.33 -7.01
CA ILE A 38 -10.56 -14.86 -5.86
C ILE A 38 -9.64 -15.97 -5.37
N LEU A 39 -8.34 -15.71 -5.31
CA LEU A 39 -7.32 -16.64 -4.84
C LEU A 39 -6.54 -16.08 -3.64
N PRO A 40 -6.09 -16.93 -2.71
CA PRO A 40 -5.17 -16.50 -1.64
C PRO A 40 -3.86 -16.01 -2.25
N PHE A 41 -3.32 -14.92 -1.70
CA PHE A 41 -2.06 -14.34 -2.15
C PHE A 41 -0.88 -15.03 -1.48
N LYS A 42 -0.58 -16.26 -1.90
CA LYS A 42 0.65 -16.93 -1.50
C LYS A 42 1.82 -16.32 -2.27
N THR A 43 2.73 -15.68 -1.54
CA THR A 43 3.95 -15.12 -2.10
C THR A 43 4.95 -16.23 -2.41
N TRP A 44 5.82 -15.96 -3.37
CA TRP A 44 6.97 -16.82 -3.69
C TRP A 44 8.20 -16.37 -2.88
N ASP A 45 9.17 -17.25 -2.69
CA ASP A 45 10.39 -16.96 -1.91
C ASP A 45 11.12 -15.68 -2.38
N PHE A 46 11.15 -15.43 -3.69
CA PHE A 46 11.76 -14.20 -4.23
C PHE A 46 10.92 -12.95 -3.93
N GLN A 47 9.60 -13.07 -3.83
CA GLN A 47 8.71 -11.98 -3.49
C GLN A 47 8.82 -11.62 -2.02
N ASP A 48 9.03 -12.61 -1.16
CA ASP A 48 9.31 -12.41 0.27
C ASP A 48 10.60 -11.62 0.47
N LYS A 49 11.66 -11.94 -0.29
CA LYS A 49 12.88 -11.13 -0.30
C LYS A 49 12.63 -9.68 -0.70
N VAL A 50 11.84 -9.45 -1.75
CA VAL A 50 11.48 -8.08 -2.17
C VAL A 50 10.70 -7.33 -1.09
N ILE A 51 9.81 -8.01 -0.36
CA ILE A 51 9.08 -7.41 0.76
C ILE A 51 10.05 -7.07 1.90
N GLN A 52 10.98 -7.96 2.20
CA GLN A 52 12.01 -7.73 3.21
C GLN A 52 12.88 -6.52 2.83
N ASP A 53 13.31 -6.42 1.57
CA ASP A 53 14.06 -5.27 1.06
C ASP A 53 13.30 -3.95 1.22
N PHE A 54 11.96 -3.96 1.07
CA PHE A 54 11.12 -2.78 1.33
C PHE A 54 11.07 -2.34 2.79
N ILE A 55 11.26 -3.26 3.73
CA ILE A 55 11.30 -2.96 5.17
C ILE A 55 12.68 -2.46 5.56
N ASP A 56 13.72 -3.12 5.06
CA ASP A 56 15.10 -2.89 5.48
C ASP A 56 15.67 -1.60 4.89
N HIS A 57 15.20 -1.18 3.71
CA HIS A 57 15.72 -0.02 3.00
C HIS A 57 14.64 1.05 2.72
N GLU A 58 14.98 2.31 3.00
CA GLU A 58 14.11 3.45 2.69
C GLU A 58 13.97 3.71 1.18
N PHE A 59 15.00 3.39 0.40
CA PHE A 59 15.03 3.59 -1.05
C PHE A 59 15.36 2.27 -1.74
N ASN A 60 14.43 1.80 -2.57
CA ASN A 60 14.56 0.54 -3.29
C ASN A 60 14.44 0.80 -4.80
N ILE A 61 15.39 0.28 -5.57
CA ILE A 61 15.36 0.27 -7.04
C ILE A 61 15.29 -1.19 -7.49
N ILE A 62 14.20 -1.55 -8.16
CA ILE A 62 13.97 -2.94 -8.61
C ILE A 62 14.10 -3.02 -10.12
N LEU A 63 15.15 -3.71 -10.58
CA LEU A 63 15.23 -4.22 -11.94
C LEU A 63 14.51 -5.57 -11.99
N LYS A 64 13.49 -5.71 -12.84
CA LYS A 64 12.67 -6.91 -12.89
C LYS A 64 12.25 -7.29 -14.29
N SER A 65 12.20 -8.60 -14.53
CA SER A 65 11.60 -9.17 -15.74
C SER A 65 10.08 -8.92 -15.82
N ARG A 66 9.51 -9.18 -16.99
CA ARG A 66 8.06 -9.15 -17.19
C ARG A 66 7.40 -10.29 -16.42
N GLN A 67 6.11 -10.14 -16.12
CA GLN A 67 5.25 -11.21 -15.56
C GLN A 67 5.58 -11.73 -14.14
N LEU A 68 6.57 -11.17 -13.44
CA LEU A 68 6.93 -11.59 -12.06
C LEU A 68 5.91 -11.21 -10.96
N GLY A 69 4.88 -10.43 -11.30
CA GLY A 69 3.85 -10.04 -10.33
C GLY A 69 4.29 -9.02 -9.27
N ILE A 70 5.48 -8.42 -9.38
CA ILE A 70 6.02 -7.45 -8.39
C ILE A 70 5.03 -6.33 -8.07
N SER A 71 4.32 -5.78 -9.06
CA SER A 71 3.31 -4.74 -8.82
C SER A 71 2.18 -5.16 -7.87
N THR A 72 1.87 -6.46 -7.81
CA THR A 72 0.84 -7.02 -6.92
C THR A 72 1.40 -7.19 -5.52
N VAL A 73 2.65 -7.64 -5.40
CA VAL A 73 3.39 -7.73 -4.13
C VAL A 73 3.53 -6.34 -3.50
N SER A 74 3.97 -5.34 -4.28
CA SER A 74 4.05 -3.96 -3.81
C SER A 74 2.68 -3.39 -3.41
N ALA A 75 1.60 -3.74 -4.13
CA ALA A 75 0.25 -3.32 -3.73
C ALA A 75 -0.19 -3.94 -2.40
N GLY A 76 0.15 -5.21 -2.16
CA GLY A 76 -0.07 -5.87 -0.88
C GLY A 76 0.71 -5.21 0.25
N TYR A 77 1.99 -4.93 0.03
CA TYR A 77 2.84 -4.23 1.01
C TYR A 77 2.29 -2.84 1.32
N VAL A 78 1.83 -2.08 0.32
CA VAL A 78 1.19 -0.78 0.52
C VAL A 78 -0.11 -0.90 1.32
N ALA A 79 -0.93 -1.93 1.05
CA ALA A 79 -2.14 -2.18 1.83
C ALA A 79 -1.81 -2.43 3.30
N TRP A 80 -0.81 -3.26 3.58
CA TRP A 80 -0.30 -3.51 4.93
C TRP A 80 0.19 -2.22 5.60
N LEU A 81 1.03 -1.44 4.90
CA LEU A 81 1.58 -0.19 5.38
C LEU A 81 0.48 0.81 5.76
N MET A 82 -0.56 0.89 4.94
CA MET A 82 -1.70 1.78 5.21
C MET A 82 -2.57 1.30 6.38
N LEU A 83 -2.71 -0.01 6.60
CA LEU A 83 -3.55 -0.55 7.67
C LEU A 83 -2.88 -0.41 9.05
N PHE A 84 -1.61 -0.80 9.15
CA PHE A 84 -0.93 -0.94 10.44
C PHE A 84 -0.19 0.31 10.89
N ASN A 85 0.10 1.25 9.97
CA ASN A 85 0.74 2.51 10.32
C ASN A 85 -0.25 3.66 10.21
N GLN A 86 -0.32 4.48 11.25
CA GLN A 86 -1.18 5.65 11.29
C GLN A 86 -0.57 6.82 10.50
N SER A 87 -1.43 7.60 9.83
CA SER A 87 -1.06 8.85 9.14
C SER A 87 0.04 8.69 8.09
N LYS A 88 0.09 7.55 7.37
CA LYS A 88 1.04 7.35 6.27
C LYS A 88 0.43 7.78 4.94
N MET A 89 1.15 8.66 4.23
CA MET A 89 0.78 9.07 2.88
C MET A 89 1.62 8.33 1.85
N VAL A 90 0.97 7.54 0.99
CA VAL A 90 1.60 6.80 -0.11
C VAL A 90 1.25 7.46 -1.43
N MET A 91 2.26 7.80 -2.22
CA MET A 91 2.08 8.43 -3.53
C MET A 91 2.55 7.49 -4.64
N VAL A 92 1.64 7.15 -5.53
CA VAL A 92 1.91 6.29 -6.69
C VAL A 92 2.11 7.17 -7.91
N ILE A 93 3.31 7.10 -8.48
CA ILE A 93 3.70 7.88 -9.66
C ILE A 93 3.94 6.92 -10.81
N ALA A 94 3.27 7.16 -11.94
CA ALA A 94 3.49 6.42 -13.18
C ALA A 94 3.47 7.36 -14.38
N THR A 95 4.11 6.93 -15.47
CA THR A 95 4.13 7.67 -16.75
C THR A 95 2.72 7.86 -17.30
N LYS A 96 1.90 6.80 -17.28
CA LYS A 96 0.50 6.81 -17.69
C LYS A 96 -0.43 6.83 -16.47
N GLN A 97 -1.47 7.65 -16.52
CA GLN A 97 -2.46 7.74 -15.43
C GLN A 97 -3.17 6.41 -15.19
N GLU A 98 -3.49 5.68 -16.26
CA GLU A 98 -4.13 4.36 -16.18
C GLU A 98 -3.29 3.34 -15.39
N VAL A 99 -1.96 3.37 -15.53
CA VAL A 99 -1.06 2.46 -14.79
C VAL A 99 -1.13 2.76 -13.30
N ALA A 100 -1.14 4.04 -12.92
CA ALA A 100 -1.28 4.45 -11.52
C ALA A 100 -2.67 4.11 -10.96
N LYS A 101 -3.74 4.34 -11.73
CA LYS A 101 -5.11 3.94 -11.35
C LYS A 101 -5.21 2.43 -11.13
N ASN A 102 -4.67 1.63 -12.05
CA ASN A 102 -4.65 0.17 -11.93
C ASN A 102 -3.94 -0.31 -10.67
N PHE A 103 -2.85 0.36 -10.27
CA PHE A 103 -2.16 0.05 -9.02
C PHE A 103 -3.05 0.35 -7.81
N VAL A 104 -3.68 1.52 -7.77
CA VAL A 104 -4.63 1.89 -6.69
C VAL A 104 -5.78 0.89 -6.60
N THR A 105 -6.34 0.47 -7.74
CA THR A 105 -7.40 -0.55 -7.77
C THR A 105 -6.95 -1.88 -7.16
N LYS A 106 -5.70 -2.31 -7.38
CA LYS A 106 -5.16 -3.52 -6.73
C LYS A 106 -5.13 -3.39 -5.21
N VAL A 107 -4.66 -2.26 -4.69
CA VAL A 107 -4.62 -2.00 -3.24
C VAL A 107 -6.04 -2.06 -2.66
N LYS A 108 -7.01 -1.43 -3.33
CA LYS A 108 -8.42 -1.46 -2.92
C LYS A 108 -8.99 -2.87 -2.86
N VAL A 109 -8.78 -3.66 -3.91
CA VAL A 109 -9.27 -5.05 -3.97
C VAL A 109 -8.69 -5.87 -2.82
N ILE A 110 -7.40 -5.70 -2.49
CA ILE A 110 -6.80 -6.40 -1.35
C ILE A 110 -7.51 -6.00 -0.05
N LEU A 111 -7.74 -4.70 0.18
CA LEU A 111 -8.41 -4.21 1.39
C LEU A 111 -9.88 -4.66 1.51
N GLU A 112 -10.61 -4.70 0.40
CA GLU A 112 -12.02 -5.14 0.35
C GLU A 112 -12.18 -6.63 0.61
N LEU A 113 -11.19 -7.45 0.23
CA LEU A 113 -11.23 -8.91 0.39
C LEU A 113 -10.77 -9.39 1.77
N LEU A 114 -10.32 -8.48 2.64
CA LEU A 114 -9.92 -8.83 4.01
C LEU A 114 -11.11 -9.25 4.86
N PRO A 115 -10.89 -10.12 5.87
CA PRO A 115 -11.95 -10.50 6.80
C PRO A 115 -12.62 -9.30 7.49
N PRO A 116 -13.92 -9.36 7.82
CA PRO A 116 -14.65 -8.23 8.39
C PRO A 116 -14.05 -7.64 9.69
N TRP A 117 -13.33 -8.45 10.46
CA TRP A 117 -12.70 -7.99 11.71
C TRP A 117 -11.50 -7.05 11.48
N PHE A 118 -10.89 -7.03 10.29
CA PHE A 118 -9.89 -6.02 9.92
C PHE A 118 -10.47 -4.61 9.80
N GLN A 119 -11.78 -4.49 9.50
CA GLN A 119 -12.44 -3.19 9.39
C GLN A 119 -12.46 -2.42 10.71
N LYS A 120 -12.24 -3.10 11.84
CA LYS A 120 -12.08 -2.47 13.16
C LYS A 120 -10.75 -1.73 13.32
N VAL A 121 -9.73 -2.11 12.53
CA VAL A 121 -8.40 -1.48 12.55
C VAL A 121 -8.42 -0.19 11.75
N ALA A 122 -8.87 -0.29 10.51
CA ALA A 122 -8.98 0.86 9.62
C ALA A 122 -10.15 0.67 8.65
N LYS A 123 -11.06 1.64 8.65
CA LYS A 123 -12.20 1.69 7.72
C LYS A 123 -11.85 2.57 6.54
N VAL A 124 -12.26 2.18 5.33
CA VAL A 124 -12.17 3.05 4.16
C VAL A 124 -13.16 4.21 4.32
N VAL A 125 -12.64 5.45 4.34
CA VAL A 125 -13.43 6.69 4.49
C VAL A 125 -13.69 7.32 3.13
N VAL A 126 -12.66 7.39 2.28
CA VAL A 126 -12.76 7.97 0.93
C VAL A 126 -12.31 6.92 -0.08
N ASN A 127 -13.15 6.63 -1.06
CA ASN A 127 -12.88 5.69 -2.14
C ASN A 127 -13.11 6.35 -3.51
N ASN A 128 -12.06 6.94 -4.07
CA ASN A 128 -12.07 7.53 -5.41
C ASN A 128 -11.12 6.75 -6.33
N GLU A 129 -11.33 6.75 -7.64
CA GLU A 129 -10.44 6.04 -8.59
C GLU A 129 -8.95 6.38 -8.41
N THR A 130 -8.65 7.65 -8.10
CA THR A 130 -7.28 8.13 -7.98
C THR A 130 -6.77 8.24 -6.54
N SER A 131 -7.64 8.13 -5.54
CA SER A 131 -7.26 8.33 -4.13
C SER A 131 -8.06 7.43 -3.20
N LEU A 132 -7.39 6.93 -2.16
CA LEU A 132 -8.00 6.12 -1.11
C LEU A 132 -7.58 6.67 0.24
N ARG A 133 -8.53 6.87 1.16
CA ARG A 133 -8.25 7.32 2.53
C ARG A 133 -8.87 6.40 3.55
N LEU A 134 -8.09 6.04 4.57
CA LEU A 134 -8.51 5.21 5.68
C LEU A 134 -8.81 6.06 6.93
N SER A 135 -9.52 5.48 7.90
CA SER A 135 -9.92 6.13 9.16
C SER A 135 -8.73 6.45 10.06
N ASN A 136 -7.61 5.76 9.89
CA ASN A 136 -6.35 6.03 10.59
C ASN A 136 -5.52 7.16 9.93
N TYR A 137 -6.18 8.01 9.11
CA TYR A 137 -5.60 9.12 8.35
C TYR A 137 -4.57 8.73 7.29
N SER A 138 -4.30 7.44 7.08
CA SER A 138 -3.45 6.97 5.99
C SER A 138 -4.14 7.17 4.64
N GLU A 139 -3.37 7.64 3.67
CA GLU A 139 -3.89 8.09 2.38
C GLU A 139 -3.02 7.60 1.22
N LEU A 140 -3.64 7.09 0.17
CA LEU A 140 -3.02 6.69 -1.08
C LEU A 140 -3.48 7.65 -2.17
N LYS A 141 -2.54 8.26 -2.89
CA LYS A 141 -2.82 9.12 -4.05
C LYS A 141 -2.08 8.62 -5.27
N SER A 142 -2.74 8.65 -6.42
CA SER A 142 -2.11 8.43 -7.72
C SER A 142 -1.96 9.75 -8.46
N SER A 143 -0.79 9.94 -9.08
CA SER A 143 -0.55 11.09 -9.94
C SER A 143 0.41 10.72 -11.07
N THR A 144 0.37 11.50 -12.15
CA THR A 144 1.40 11.45 -13.18
C THR A 144 2.46 12.52 -12.88
N PRO A 145 3.74 12.34 -13.29
CA PRO A 145 4.77 13.35 -13.08
C PRO A 145 4.35 14.74 -13.58
N ARG A 146 3.75 14.81 -14.78
CA ARG A 146 3.25 16.06 -15.36
C ARG A 146 2.20 16.73 -14.48
N ARG A 147 1.22 15.98 -13.96
CA ARG A 147 0.14 16.50 -13.12
C ARG A 147 0.63 16.91 -11.74
N MET A 148 1.64 16.21 -11.21
CA MET A 148 2.28 16.59 -9.95
C MET A 148 2.98 17.95 -10.06
N LEU A 149 3.72 18.17 -11.15
CA LEU A 149 4.38 19.46 -11.43
C LEU A 149 3.36 20.57 -11.68
N ALA A 150 2.23 20.28 -12.34
CA ALA A 150 1.16 21.24 -12.54
C ALA A 150 0.35 21.58 -11.26
N GLY A 151 0.29 20.64 -10.30
CA GLY A 151 -0.36 20.82 -9.01
C GLY A 151 0.49 21.61 -8.01
N GLN A 152 1.81 21.67 -8.22
CA GLN A 152 2.64 22.73 -7.66
C GLN A 152 2.43 23.99 -8.50
N ARG A 153 1.31 24.69 -8.28
CA ARG A 153 1.32 26.14 -8.55
C ARG A 153 2.39 26.73 -7.63
N VAL A 154 3.57 26.92 -8.19
CA VAL A 154 4.49 27.94 -7.76
C VAL A 154 3.69 29.24 -7.82
N TYR A 155 3.13 29.65 -6.69
CA TYR A 155 3.09 31.06 -6.42
C TYR A 155 4.56 31.49 -6.42
N PRO A 156 5.02 32.40 -7.29
CA PRO A 156 6.27 33.08 -7.05
C PRO A 156 6.03 33.99 -5.83
N PHE A 157 6.04 33.39 -4.64
CA PHE A 157 6.07 34.11 -3.38
C PHE A 157 7.38 33.76 -2.71
N LEU A 158 8.38 34.60 -3.00
CA LEU A 158 9.55 34.78 -2.18
C LEU A 158 9.10 35.10 -0.76
N SER A 159 9.21 34.15 0.16
CA SER A 159 9.68 34.49 1.51
C SER A 159 10.51 33.33 2.06
N SER A 160 11.77 33.66 2.35
CA SER A 160 12.71 32.79 3.03
C SER A 160 12.20 32.54 4.45
N THR A 161 11.83 31.30 4.77
CA THR A 161 12.10 30.78 6.12
C THR A 161 12.28 29.26 6.11
N LYS A 162 13.49 28.86 6.49
CA LYS A 162 14.04 27.52 6.61
C LYS A 162 13.26 26.72 7.67
N ARG A 163 12.51 25.68 7.31
CA ARG A 163 12.21 24.56 8.24
C ARG A 163 12.27 23.21 7.52
N ARG A 164 13.21 22.41 8.04
CA ARG A 164 13.66 21.09 7.58
C ARG A 164 12.78 20.03 8.26
N THR A 165 11.96 19.29 7.50
CA THR A 165 11.40 18.01 7.96
C THR A 165 11.47 16.99 6.82
N SER A 166 12.03 15.83 7.16
CA SER A 166 12.38 14.71 6.28
C SER A 166 11.14 14.11 5.60
N ARG A 167 11.10 14.18 4.28
CA ARG A 167 10.16 13.44 3.43
C ARG A 167 10.94 12.43 2.61
N THR A 168 10.76 11.15 2.92
CA THR A 168 11.34 10.04 2.15
C THR A 168 10.52 9.85 0.86
N TRP A 169 11.16 9.96 -0.30
CA TRP A 169 10.54 9.83 -1.62
C TRP A 169 11.00 8.52 -2.29
N MET A 170 10.11 7.55 -2.50
CA MET A 170 10.44 6.41 -3.36
C MET A 170 10.21 6.78 -4.84
N LYS A 171 11.29 6.84 -5.63
CA LYS A 171 11.27 6.93 -7.09
C LYS A 171 11.48 5.54 -7.68
N PHE A 172 10.51 5.05 -8.45
CA PHE A 172 10.72 3.92 -9.36
C PHE A 172 10.96 4.46 -10.77
N GLY A 173 12.19 4.33 -11.26
CA GLY A 173 12.55 4.49 -12.66
C GLY A 173 12.65 3.12 -13.32
N LEU A 174 11.88 2.90 -14.40
CA LEU A 174 12.20 1.86 -15.38
C LEU A 174 13.06 2.50 -16.47
N LEU A 175 14.21 1.89 -16.75
CA LEU A 175 14.78 1.84 -18.10
C LEU A 175 13.97 0.86 -18.94
#